data_AF-F0RS95-F1
#
_entry.id   AF-F0RS95-F1
#
_cell.length_a   1.000
_cell.length_b   1.000
_cell.length_c   1.000
_cell.angle_alpha   90.00
_cell.angle_beta   90.00
_cell.angle_gamma   90.00
#
_symmetry.space_group_name_H-M   'P 1'
#
loop_
_entity.id
_entity.type
_entity.pdbx_description
1 polymer ?
#
loop_
_entity_poly.entity_id
_entity_poly.type
_entity_poly.pdbx_seq_one_letter_code
_entity_poly.pdbx_strand_id
1 'polypeptide(L)'
;MEKLVVELCLGSSCFARGNSQTLQALEAYLKEEGLADRVALVGHLCLGNCAKGPNLRIGSETYSGLDTASVLALIRTQLLGGEERA
;
A
#
# COMPACT_ATOMS: atom_id res chain seq x y z
N MET A 1 -1.87 -19.44 4.97
CA MET A 1 -1.38 -18.17 5.51
C MET A 1 -1.77 -17.10 4.51
N GLU A 2 -2.81 -16.32 4.77
CA GLU A 2 -3.22 -15.23 3.88
C GLU A 2 -2.31 -14.03 4.14
N LYS A 3 -1.56 -13.63 3.10
CA LYS A 3 -0.73 -12.43 3.13
C LYS A 3 -1.61 -11.22 2.79
N LEU A 4 -1.37 -10.10 3.46
CA LEU A 4 -2.01 -8.84 3.10
C LEU A 4 -1.44 -8.38 1.76
N VAL A 5 -2.26 -8.32 0.72
CA VAL A 5 -1.82 -7.85 -0.60
C VAL A 5 -1.95 -6.34 -0.66
N VAL A 6 -0.86 -5.66 -1.02
CA VAL A 6 -0.80 -4.19 -1.16
C VAL A 6 -0.40 -3.89 -2.59
N GLU A 7 -1.32 -3.29 -3.34
CA GLU A 7 -1.19 -2.99 -4.76
C GLU A 7 -0.98 -1.50 -4.97
N LEU A 8 0.21 -1.10 -5.40
CA LEU A 8 0.52 0.31 -5.66
C LEU A 8 0.36 0.64 -7.14
N CYS A 9 -0.32 1.74 -7.46
CA CYS A 9 -0.42 2.20 -8.84
C CYS A 9 0.94 2.71 -9.33
N LEU A 10 1.63 1.94 -10.16
CA LEU A 10 2.90 2.31 -10.78
C LEU A 10 2.72 3.01 -12.14
N GLY A 11 1.50 3.41 -12.48
CA GLY A 11 1.27 4.27 -13.65
C GLY A 11 2.06 5.58 -13.54
N SER A 12 2.55 6.10 -14.66
CA SER A 12 3.45 7.27 -14.73
C SER A 12 2.99 8.46 -13.87
N SER A 13 1.69 8.77 -13.87
CA SER A 13 1.13 9.85 -13.04
C SER A 13 1.17 9.56 -11.55
N CYS A 14 0.94 8.32 -11.11
CA CYS A 14 0.99 7.97 -9.68
C CYS A 14 2.44 7.77 -9.22
N PHE A 15 3.30 7.22 -10.08
CA PHE A 15 4.73 7.10 -9.87
C PHE A 15 5.38 8.48 -9.62
N ALA A 16 5.12 9.46 -10.49
CA ALA A 16 5.64 10.82 -10.35
C ALA A 16 5.09 11.57 -9.12
N ARG A 17 3.95 11.14 -8.57
CA ARG A 17 3.31 11.74 -7.39
C ARG A 17 3.82 11.17 -6.05
N GLY A 18 4.72 10.18 -6.08
CA GLY A 18 5.36 9.66 -4.88
C GLY A 18 5.15 8.17 -4.59
N ASN A 19 4.40 7.43 -5.43
CA ASN A 19 4.22 5.98 -5.20
C ASN A 19 5.55 5.20 -5.22
N SER A 20 6.57 5.68 -5.92
CA SER A 20 7.91 5.10 -5.90
C SER A 20 8.59 5.23 -4.54
N GLN A 21 8.38 6.34 -3.85
CA GLN A 21 8.89 6.59 -2.51
C GLN A 21 8.11 5.76 -1.49
N THR A 22 6.78 5.67 -1.66
CA THR A 22 5.92 4.84 -0.82
C THR A 22 6.30 3.36 -0.92
N LEU A 23 6.56 2.85 -2.13
CA LEU A 23 7.01 1.47 -2.34
C LEU A 23 8.32 1.20 -1.58
N GLN A 24 9.34 2.02 -1.78
CA GLN A 24 10.64 1.85 -1.10
C GLN A 24 10.50 1.93 0.43
N ALA A 25 9.74 2.88 0.94
CA ALA A 25 9.50 3.02 2.38
C ALA A 25 8.77 1.79 2.95
N LEU A 26 7.82 1.22 2.20
CA LEU A 26 7.14 -0.01 2.59
C LEU A 26 8.07 -1.22 2.60
N GLU A 27 8.87 -1.40 1.56
CA GLU A 27 9.83 -2.50 1.50
C GLU A 27 10.82 -2.43 2.68
N ALA A 28 11.33 -1.24 3.00
CA ALA A 28 12.20 -1.02 4.15
C ALA A 28 11.47 -1.35 5.46
N TYR A 29 10.30 -0.74 5.69
CA TYR A 29 9.51 -0.94 6.90
C TYR A 29 9.16 -2.41 7.14
N LEU A 30 8.68 -3.11 6.11
CA LEU A 30 8.32 -4.52 6.22
C LEU A 30 9.53 -5.42 6.50
N LYS A 31 10.70 -5.07 5.97
CA LYS A 31 11.94 -5.80 6.21
C LYS A 31 12.44 -5.56 7.64
N GLU A 32 12.41 -4.31 8.11
CA GLU A 32 12.84 -3.92 9.45
C GLU A 32 11.95 -4.55 10.53
N GLU A 33 10.64 -4.59 10.32
CA GLU A 33 9.67 -5.18 11.27
C GLU A 33 9.54 -6.71 11.13
N GLY A 34 10.20 -7.33 10.14
CA GLY A 34 10.05 -8.77 9.85
C GLY A 34 8.66 -9.15 9.32
N LEU A 35 7.90 -8.19 8.80
CA LEU A 35 6.54 -8.36 8.27
C LEU A 35 6.52 -8.68 6.76
N ALA A 36 7.68 -8.73 6.10
CA ALA A 36 7.80 -9.05 4.68
C ALA A 36 7.16 -10.39 4.28
N ASP A 37 7.08 -11.36 5.18
CA ASP A 37 6.37 -12.62 4.88
C ASP A 37 4.84 -12.50 5.05
N ARG A 38 4.36 -11.48 5.76
CA ARG A 38 2.93 -11.22 6.00
C ARG A 38 2.30 -10.28 4.98
N VAL A 39 3.10 -9.53 4.22
CA VAL A 39 2.61 -8.55 3.24
C VAL A 39 3.18 -8.85 1.86
N ALA A 40 2.32 -8.86 0.84
CA ALA A 40 2.70 -8.99 -0.56
C ALA A 40 2.57 -7.63 -1.25
N LEU A 41 3.69 -6.99 -1.58
CA LEU A 41 3.70 -5.76 -2.37
C LEU A 41 3.63 -6.10 -3.86
N VAL A 42 2.63 -5.55 -4.54
CA VAL A 42 2.36 -5.80 -5.96
C VAL A 42 2.25 -4.46 -6.68
N GLY A 43 2.88 -4.36 -7.84
CA GLY A 43 2.68 -3.21 -8.73
C GLY A 43 1.40 -3.39 -9.53
N HIS A 44 0.49 -2.43 -9.46
CA HIS A 44 -0.69 -2.37 -10.34
C HIS A 44 -0.50 -1.24 -11.37
N LEU A 45 -1.01 -1.44 -12.58
CA LEU A 45 -1.18 -0.38 -13.57
C LEU A 45 -2.32 0.58 -13.18
N CYS A 46 -2.74 1.44 -14.11
CA CYS A 46 -3.73 2.49 -13.85
C CYS A 46 -5.02 1.97 -13.19
N LEU A 47 -5.34 2.52 -12.01
CA LEU A 47 -6.62 2.30 -11.29
C LEU A 47 -7.74 3.24 -11.77
N GLY A 48 -7.56 3.93 -12.90
CA GLY A 48 -8.55 4.84 -13.49
C GLY A 48 -8.78 6.16 -12.73
N ASN A 49 -8.13 6.36 -11.58
CA ASN A 49 -8.40 7.49 -10.68
C ASN A 49 -7.19 8.42 -10.50
N CYS A 50 -6.40 8.63 -11.56
CA CYS A 50 -5.16 9.44 -11.53
C CYS A 50 -5.37 10.87 -11.01
N ALA A 51 -6.57 11.43 -11.16
CA ALA A 51 -6.93 12.76 -10.67
C ALA A 51 -6.86 12.88 -9.14
N LYS A 52 -7.13 11.79 -8.42
CA LYS A 52 -7.02 11.71 -6.95
C LYS A 52 -5.76 10.97 -6.50
N GLY A 53 -4.81 10.76 -7.41
CA GLY A 53 -3.59 10.02 -7.12
C GLY A 53 -2.67 10.75 -6.13
N PRO A 54 -1.76 10.03 -5.46
CA PRO A 54 -1.43 8.61 -5.63
C PRO A 54 -2.54 7.64 -5.20
N ASN A 55 -2.69 6.53 -5.94
CA ASN A 55 -3.69 5.49 -5.65
C ASN A 55 -2.99 4.17 -5.28
N LEU A 56 -3.60 3.44 -4.35
CA LEU A 56 -3.18 2.12 -3.89
C LEU A 56 -4.38 1.30 -3.44
N ARG A 57 -4.24 -0.02 -3.44
CA ARG A 57 -5.26 -0.96 -2.96
C ARG A 57 -4.64 -1.87 -1.91
N ILE A 58 -5.32 -2.03 -0.78
CA ILE A 58 -4.87 -2.90 0.31
C ILE A 58 -5.97 -3.95 0.50
N GLY A 59 -5.67 -5.20 0.16
CA GLY A 59 -6.65 -6.27 0.04
C GLY A 59 -7.71 -5.91 -1.00
N SER A 60 -8.95 -5.68 -0.53
CA SER A 60 -10.09 -5.33 -1.38
C SER A 60 -10.40 -3.83 -1.41
N GLU A 61 -9.82 -3.03 -0.51
CA GLU A 61 -10.12 -1.61 -0.36
C GLU A 61 -9.13 -0.74 -1.14
N THR A 62 -9.66 0.23 -1.90
CA THR A 62 -8.85 1.18 -2.67
C THR A 62 -8.77 2.51 -1.95
N TYR A 63 -7.56 3.04 -1.83
CA TYR A 63 -7.26 4.31 -1.21
C TYR A 63 -6.62 5.27 -2.22
N SER A 64 -6.94 6.55 -2.10
CA SER A 64 -6.50 7.60 -3.02
C SER A 64 -6.09 8.84 -2.27
N GLY A 65 -5.01 9.50 -2.71
CA GLY A 65 -4.52 10.75 -2.14
C GLY A 65 -3.76 10.56 -0.83
N LEU A 66 -3.22 9.36 -0.59
CA LEU A 66 -2.46 9.06 0.62
C LEU A 66 -0.99 9.39 0.44
N ASP A 67 -0.38 9.93 1.50
CA ASP A 67 1.06 10.04 1.62
C ASP A 67 1.69 8.75 2.16
N THR A 68 3.02 8.63 2.04
CA THR A 68 3.78 7.47 2.50
C THR A 68 3.56 7.14 3.97
N ALA A 69 3.45 8.13 4.85
CA ALA A 69 3.27 7.88 6.28
C ALA A 69 1.86 7.33 6.57
N SER A 70 0.84 7.87 5.92
CA SER A 70 -0.53 7.35 5.99
C SER A 70 -0.62 5.89 5.52
N VAL A 71 0.09 5.53 4.45
CA VAL A 71 0.11 4.15 3.94
C VAL A 71 0.79 3.18 4.91
N LEU A 72 1.92 3.57 5.49
CA LEU A 72 2.63 2.78 6.51
C LEU A 72 1.72 2.53 7.73
N ALA A 73 1.05 3.59 8.20
CA ALA A 73 0.10 3.48 9.31
C ALA A 73 -1.06 2.55 8.98
N LEU A 74 -1.66 2.65 7.80
CA LEU A 74 -2.75 1.77 7.37
C LEU A 74 -2.35 0.31 7.32
N ILE A 75 -1.18 -0.01 6.78
CA ILE A 75 -0.70 -1.39 6.69
C ILE A 75 -0.43 -1.96 8.07
N ARG A 76 0.18 -1.16 8.95
CA ARG A 76 0.36 -1.54 10.36
C ARG A 76 -0.98 -1.82 11.04
N THR A 77 -1.97 -0.94 10.87
CA THR A 77 -3.31 -1.11 11.42
C THR A 77 -4.00 -2.35 10.85
N GLN A 78 -3.92 -2.61 9.55
CA GLN A 78 -4.51 -3.82 8.94
C GLN A 78 -3.85 -5.12 9.41
N LEU A 79 -2.54 -5.09 9.69
CA LEU A 79 -1.80 -6.27 10.17
C LEU A 79 -1.98 -6.56 11.66
N LEU A 80 -2.18 -5.51 12.48
CA LEU A 80 -2.34 -5.60 13.93
C LEU A 80 -3.81 -5.58 14.39
N GLY A 81 -4.68 -4.93 13.63
CA GLY A 81 -6.08 -4.66 13.95
C GLY A 81 -7.09 -5.52 13.18
N GLY A 82 -6.67 -6.67 12.64
CA GLY A 82 -7.55 -7.64 11.98
C GLY A 82 -8.61 -8.31 12.88
N GLU A 83 -8.96 -7.73 14.04
CA GLU A 83 -9.96 -8.25 14.98
C GLU A 83 -11.25 -7.41 15.12
N GLU A 84 -11.51 -6.41 14.28
CA GLU A 84 -12.81 -5.71 14.31
C GLU A 84 -13.46 -5.61 12.94
N ARG A 85 -14.09 -6.70 12.51
CA ARG A 85 -15.33 -6.70 11.68
C ARG A 85 -16.06 -8.04 11.89
N ALA A 86 -16.78 -8.14 13.01
CA ALA A 86 -17.95 -9.01 13.17
C ALA A 86 -19.20 -8.24 12.75
#